data_AF-A0A6A7API3-F1
#
_entry.id   AF-A0A6A7API3-F1
#
_cell.length_a   1.000
_cell.length_b   1.000
_cell.length_c   1.000
_cell.angle_alpha   90.00
_cell.angle_beta   90.00
_cell.angle_gamma   90.00
#
_symmetry.space_group_name_H-M   'P 1'
#
loop_
_entity.id
_entity.type
_entity.pdbx_description
1 polymer ?
#
loop_
_entity_poly.entity_id
_entity_poly.type
_entity_poly.pdbx_seq_one_letter_code
_entity_poly.pdbx_strand_id
1 'polypeptide(L)'
;MATPWPRRETWPSPIREHATCLSSFLHDVLHRIERTGSQSIPADLVGDVIRGSLTFVLKMQHTPDLTSISDAIRIVQTEAKATAEHTAHTLE
;
A
#
# COMPACT_ATOMS: atom_id res chain seq x y z
N MET A 1 13.07 -27.08 -3.93
CA MET A 1 13.73 -26.22 -2.93
C MET A 1 12.70 -25.23 -2.43
N ALA A 2 12.44 -25.17 -1.12
CA ALA A 2 11.50 -24.19 -0.56
C ALA A 2 12.21 -22.85 -0.52
N THR A 3 11.71 -21.86 -1.26
CA THR A 3 12.18 -20.48 -1.19
C THR A 3 12.15 -20.06 0.28
N PRO A 4 13.29 -19.68 0.89
CA PRO A 4 13.29 -19.26 2.29
C PRO A 4 12.42 -18.01 2.41
N TRP A 5 11.42 -18.08 3.29
CA TRP A 5 10.48 -16.99 3.56
C TRP A 5 11.22 -15.70 3.88
N PRO A 6 10.74 -14.53 3.42
CA PRO A 6 11.39 -13.27 3.74
C PRO A 6 11.28 -13.02 5.24
N ARG A 7 12.41 -13.23 5.94
CA ARG A 7 12.58 -12.76 7.31
C ARG A 7 12.35 -11.26 7.30
N ARG A 8 11.73 -10.77 8.38
CA ARG A 8 11.32 -9.38 8.65
C ARG A 8 12.24 -8.26 8.13
N GLU A 9 13.53 -8.54 7.95
CA GLU A 9 14.58 -7.63 7.45
C GLU A 9 14.47 -7.28 5.96
N THR A 10 13.73 -8.02 5.13
CA THR A 10 13.67 -7.80 3.66
C THR A 10 12.36 -7.20 3.14
N TRP A 11 11.47 -6.73 4.02
CA TRP A 11 10.20 -6.15 3.56
C TRP A 11 10.41 -4.78 2.93
N PRO A 12 9.86 -4.51 1.73
CA PRO A 12 10.04 -3.24 1.06
C PRO A 12 9.45 -2.10 1.89
N SER A 13 10.14 -0.95 1.84
CA SER A 13 9.70 0.29 2.49
C SER A 13 8.46 0.88 1.80
N PRO A 14 8.40 0.99 0.46
CA PRO A 14 7.24 1.54 -0.25
C PRO A 14 5.95 0.74 0.01
N ILE A 15 4.86 1.46 0.28
CA ILE A 15 3.56 0.87 0.65
C ILE A 15 3.03 -0.06 -0.44
N ARG A 16 3.13 0.35 -1.71
CA ARG A 16 2.65 -0.43 -2.86
C ARG A 16 3.37 -1.78 -2.96
N GLU A 17 4.69 -1.76 -2.93
CA GLU A 17 5.50 -2.98 -2.99
C GLU A 17 5.28 -3.87 -1.76
N HIS A 18 5.12 -3.26 -0.59
CA HIS A 18 4.79 -3.98 0.64
C HIS A 18 3.43 -4.66 0.56
N ALA A 19 2.42 -3.99 -0.01
CA ALA A 19 1.11 -4.57 -0.25
C ALA A 19 1.20 -5.75 -1.22
N THR A 20 1.94 -5.62 -2.32
CA THR A 20 2.15 -6.71 -3.28
C THR A 20 2.81 -7.92 -2.62
N CYS A 21 3.90 -7.71 -1.87
CA CYS A 21 4.57 -8.78 -1.13
C CYS A 21 3.64 -9.43 -0.11
N LEU A 22 2.88 -8.64 0.65
CA LEU A 22 1.92 -9.14 1.63
C LEU A 22 0.82 -9.97 0.95
N SER A 23 0.26 -9.50 -0.16
CA SER A 23 -0.80 -10.21 -0.90
C SER A 23 -0.32 -11.54 -1.45
N SER A 24 0.86 -11.60 -2.08
CA SER A 24 1.45 -12.86 -2.54
C SER A 24 1.71 -13.81 -1.37
N PHE A 25 2.24 -13.29 -0.26
CA PHE A 25 2.48 -14.07 0.95
C PHE A 25 1.19 -14.66 1.53
N LEU A 26 0.14 -13.85 1.68
CA LEU A 26 -1.15 -14.30 2.20
C LEU A 26 -1.80 -15.33 1.28
N HIS A 27 -1.66 -15.17 -0.04
CA HIS A 27 -2.16 -16.14 -1.01
C HIS A 27 -1.43 -17.48 -0.90
N ASP A 28 -0.11 -17.48 -0.75
CA ASP A 28 0.67 -18.71 -0.58
C ASP A 28 0.33 -19.42 0.74
N VAL A 29 0.13 -18.65 1.81
CA VAL A 29 -0.31 -19.19 3.11
C VAL A 29 -1.70 -19.80 2.98
N LEU A 30 -2.66 -19.10 2.37
CA LEU A 30 -4.01 -19.59 2.17
C LEU A 30 -4.01 -20.89 1.36
N HIS A 31 -3.26 -20.93 0.26
CA HIS A 31 -3.14 -22.12 -0.57
C HIS A 31 -2.51 -23.29 0.19
N ARG A 32 -1.52 -23.03 1.05
CA ARG A 32 -0.95 -24.05 1.94
C ARG A 32 -2.00 -24.56 2.93
N ILE A 33 -2.76 -23.69 3.57
CA ILE A 33 -3.81 -24.09 4.52
C ILE A 33 -4.84 -24.98 3.83
N GLU A 34 -5.36 -24.56 2.68
CA GLU A 34 -6.31 -25.33 1.87
C GLU A 34 -5.76 -26.71 1.48
N ARG A 35 -4.47 -26.77 1.11
CA ARG A 35 -3.81 -28.03 0.74
C ARG A 35 -3.52 -28.95 1.94
N THR A 36 -3.27 -28.39 3.12
CA THR A 36 -2.91 -29.18 4.31
C THR A 36 -4.15 -29.70 5.05
N GLY A 37 -5.36 -29.25 4.69
CA GLY A 37 -6.61 -29.73 5.26
C GLY A 37 -6.67 -29.55 6.78
N SER A 38 -6.95 -30.62 7.53
CA SER A 38 -7.11 -30.61 9.00
C SER A 38 -5.79 -30.60 9.79
N GLN A 39 -4.64 -30.46 9.13
CA GLN A 39 -3.34 -30.57 9.77
C GLN A 39 -2.94 -29.25 10.46
N SER A 40 -2.27 -29.36 11.61
CA SER A 40 -1.86 -28.20 12.40
C SER A 40 -0.89 -27.30 11.63
N ILE A 41 -1.20 -26.01 11.55
CA ILE A 41 -0.36 -24.99 10.93
C ILE A 41 0.79 -24.64 11.89
N PRO A 42 2.04 -24.51 11.41
CA PRO A 42 3.16 -24.07 12.26
C PRO A 42 2.90 -22.71 12.90
N ALA A 43 3.13 -22.59 14.21
CA ALA A 43 2.90 -21.35 14.95
C ALA A 43 3.74 -20.17 14.42
N ASP A 44 4.96 -20.44 13.95
CA ASP A 44 5.84 -19.42 13.35
C ASP A 44 5.20 -18.79 12.10
N LEU A 45 4.55 -19.61 11.26
CA LEU A 45 3.88 -19.14 10.06
C LEU A 45 2.71 -18.21 10.39
N VAL A 46 1.91 -18.58 11.39
CA VAL A 46 0.81 -17.75 11.89
C VAL A 46 1.35 -16.43 12.46
N GLY A 47 2.46 -16.50 13.21
CA GLY A 47 3.13 -15.33 13.75
C GLY A 47 3.61 -14.35 12.67
N ASP A 48 4.17 -14.86 11.59
CA ASP A 48 4.63 -14.05 10.46
C ASP A 48 3.47 -13.38 9.72
N VAL A 49 2.35 -14.07 9.52
CA VAL A 49 1.12 -13.52 8.93
C VAL A 49 0.58 -12.35 9.75
N ILE A 50 0.45 -12.53 11.05
CA ILE A 50 -0.07 -11.51 11.97
C ILE A 50 0.84 -10.29 11.95
N ARG A 51 2.15 -10.52 12.02
CA ARG A 51 3.16 -9.45 12.11
C ARG A 51 3.27 -8.67 10.80
N GLY A 52 3.21 -9.32 9.64
CA GLY A 52 3.19 -8.68 8.33
C GLY A 52 1.95 -7.82 8.15
N SER A 53 0.77 -8.38 8.47
CA SER A 53 -0.51 -7.67 8.41
C SER A 53 -0.54 -6.43 9.31
N LEU A 54 -0.08 -6.56 10.57
CA LEU A 54 -0.02 -5.45 11.51
C LEU A 54 0.93 -4.34 11.02
N THR A 55 2.09 -4.71 10.50
CA THR A 55 3.06 -3.75 9.94
C THR A 55 2.46 -2.96 8.79
N PHE A 56 1.72 -3.63 7.90
CA PHE A 56 1.05 -2.97 6.79
C PHE A 56 -0.04 -2.00 7.24
N VAL A 57 -0.89 -2.39 8.22
CA VAL A 57 -1.92 -1.51 8.78
C VAL A 57 -1.31 -0.26 9.40
N LEU A 58 -0.24 -0.41 10.18
CA LEU A 58 0.48 0.73 10.76
C LEU A 58 1.04 1.64 9.66
N LYS A 59 1.67 1.09 8.62
CA LYS A 59 2.15 1.88 7.48
C LYS A 59 1.02 2.67 6.81
N MET A 60 -0.14 2.04 6.59
CA MET A 60 -1.31 2.71 6.02
C MET A 60 -1.81 3.84 6.91
N GLN A 61 -1.90 3.64 8.23
CA GLN A 61 -2.31 4.68 9.18
C GLN A 61 -1.35 5.87 9.24
N HIS A 62 -0.05 5.62 9.03
CA HIS A 62 0.98 6.66 9.01
C HIS A 62 1.20 7.26 7.62
N THR A 63 0.49 6.78 6.59
CA THR A 63 0.54 7.39 5.27
C THR A 63 -0.29 8.66 5.31
N PRO A 64 0.30 9.85 5.10
CA PRO A 64 -0.47 11.08 5.10
C PRO A 64 -1.50 11.05 3.98
N ASP A 65 -2.73 11.42 4.30
CA ASP A 65 -3.77 11.60 3.30
C ASP A 65 -3.44 12.85 2.46
N LEU A 66 -3.08 12.62 1.20
CA LEU A 66 -2.68 13.67 0.26
C LEU A 66 -3.86 14.24 -0.54
N THR A 67 -5.09 13.77 -0.31
CA THR A 67 -6.28 14.27 -1.02
C THR A 67 -6.45 15.77 -0.86
N SER A 68 -6.29 16.29 0.36
CA SER A 68 -6.37 17.73 0.64
C SER A 68 -5.32 18.54 -0.13
N ILE A 69 -4.10 18.00 -0.30
CA ILE A 69 -3.03 18.66 -1.08
C ILE A 69 -3.38 18.62 -2.58
N SER A 70 -3.86 17.49 -3.08
CA SER A 70 -4.31 17.35 -4.46
C SER A 70 -5.44 18.32 -4.79
N ASP A 71 -6.42 18.47 -3.89
CA ASP A 71 -7.52 19.40 -4.06
C ASP A 71 -7.05 20.86 -4.05
N ALA A 72 -6.15 21.22 -3.14
CA ALA A 72 -5.56 22.56 -3.10
C ALA A 72 -4.81 22.89 -4.40
N ILE A 73 -4.02 21.94 -4.92
CA ILE A 73 -3.32 22.11 -6.21
C ILE A 73 -4.33 22.29 -7.35
N ARG A 74 -5.42 21.52 -7.36
CA ARG A 74 -6.45 21.60 -8.39
C ARG A 74 -7.18 22.95 -8.37
N ILE A 75 -7.49 23.47 -7.18
CA ILE A 75 -8.11 24.80 -7.01
C ILE A 75 -7.17 25.88 -7.54
N VAL A 76 -5.91 25.88 -7.12
CA VAL A 76 -4.91 26.86 -7.59
C VAL A 76 -4.74 26.79 -9.11
N GLN A 77 -4.73 25.59 -9.69
CA GLN A 77 -4.65 25.42 -11.14
C GLN A 77 -5.87 26.00 -11.87
N THR A 78 -7.09 25.81 -11.31
CA THR A 78 -8.30 26.39 -11.88
C THR A 78 -8.33 27.92 -11.79
N GLU A 79 -7.87 28.48 -10.67
CA GLU A 79 -7.79 29.94 -10.47
C GLU A 79 -6.74 30.57 -11.39
N ALA A 80 -5.58 29.92 -11.53
CA ALA A 80 -4.53 30.36 -12.45
C ALA A 80 -5.02 30.34 -13.91
N LYS A 81 -5.78 29.31 -14.30
CA LYS A 81 -6.36 29.22 -15.65
C LYS A 81 -7.41 30.31 -15.89
N ALA A 82 -8.32 30.52 -14.94
CA ALA A 82 -9.33 31.57 -15.03
C ALA A 82 -8.71 32.98 -15.12
N THR A 83 -7.62 33.21 -14.37
CA THR A 83 -6.87 34.48 -14.40
C THR A 83 -6.17 34.68 -15.75
N ALA A 84 -5.60 33.62 -16.32
CA ALA A 84 -4.97 33.67 -17.64
C ALA A 84 -6.00 33.95 -18.75
N GLU A 85 -7.19 33.35 -18.69
CA GLU A 85 -8.27 33.59 -19.65
C GLU A 85 -8.85 35.01 -19.52
N HIS A 86 -9.03 35.50 -18.29
CA HIS A 86 -9.49 36.87 -18.05
C HIS A 86 -8.49 37.93 -18.53
N THR A 87 -7.20 37.71 -18.29
CA THR A 87 -6.14 38.63 -18.76
C THR A 87 -5.99 38.61 -20.27
N ALA A 88 -6.15 37.46 -20.93
CA ALA A 88 -6.16 37.37 -22.39
C ALA A 88 -7.32 38.17 -23.00
N HIS A 89 -8.54 38.02 -22.48
CA HIS A 89 -9.71 38.77 -22.97
C HIS A 89 -9.70 40.27 -22.63
N THR A 90 -8.95 40.69 -21.62
CA THR A 90 -8.82 42.12 -21.27
C THR A 90 -7.81 42.85 -22.17
N LEU A 91 -6.94 42.10 -22.86
CA LEU A 91 -5.88 42.62 -23.72
C LEU A 91 -6.21 42.56 -25.23
N GLU A 92 -7.36 41.97 -25.60
CA GLU A 92 -8.00 42.08 -26.93
C GLU A 92 -8.92 43.32 -27.01
#